data_AF-A0A852JYI7-F1
#
_entry.id   AF-A0A852JYI7-F1
#
_cell.length_a   1.000
_cell.length_b   1.000
_cell.length_c   1.000
_cell.angle_alpha   90.00
_cell.angle_beta   90.00
_cell.angle_gamma   90.00
#
_symmetry.space_group_name_H-M   'P 1'
#
loop_
_entity.id
_entity.type
_entity.pdbx_description
1 polymer ?
#
loop_
_entity_poly.entity_id
_entity_poly.type
_entity_poly.pdbx_seq_one_letter_code
_entity_poly.pdbx_strand_id
1 'polypeptide(L)'
;FSFSFLFPSAVEYDKEFTPHQRHHKEFKFNLSQIPEGEAVTAAEFRIYKDCVLGSFKNQTFLISIYQVLQEHQNRASDLFLLDTRAVWASEEGWLEFDVTATSNMWVMNPQHNMGLQLSVVTRDGFSVNPREAGLVGRDGPYDKQPFMVAFFKVSEVHLRTTRSATSRRRQQSRNRSTQTQDVSRVSSVT
;
A
#
# COMPACT_ATOMS: atom_id res chain seq x y z
N PHE A 1 -20.23 -6.19 -11.55
CA PHE A 1 -18.83 -6.41 -11.99
C PHE A 1 -17.92 -6.36 -10.76
N SER A 2 -16.91 -7.23 -10.66
CA SER A 2 -15.90 -7.18 -9.59
C SER A 2 -14.71 -6.35 -10.09
N PHE A 3 -14.28 -5.36 -9.33
CA PHE A 3 -13.11 -4.53 -9.66
C PHE A 3 -11.93 -4.97 -8.80
N SER A 4 -10.73 -4.99 -9.38
CA SER A 4 -9.48 -5.27 -8.68
C SER A 4 -8.54 -4.07 -8.77
N PHE A 5 -7.98 -3.65 -7.64
CA PHE A 5 -6.95 -2.61 -7.60
C PHE A 5 -5.65 -3.16 -7.01
N LEU A 6 -4.53 -2.71 -7.59
CA LEU A 6 -3.19 -2.97 -7.08
C LEU A 6 -2.75 -1.77 -6.23
N PHE A 7 -2.40 -2.06 -4.98
CA PHE A 7 -1.93 -1.09 -4.01
C PHE A 7 -0.43 -1.35 -3.78
N PRO A 8 0.47 -0.53 -4.33
CA PRO A 8 1.89 -0.61 -3.97
C PRO A 8 2.05 -0.23 -2.50
N SER A 9 3.04 -0.82 -1.82
CA SER A 9 3.37 -0.40 -0.46
C SER A 9 3.81 1.07 -0.46
N ALA A 10 3.06 1.91 0.25
CA ALA A 10 3.36 3.33 0.39
C ALA A 10 4.61 3.54 1.23
N VAL A 11 4.87 2.64 2.20
CA VAL A 11 6.00 2.74 3.12
C VAL A 11 6.48 1.36 3.58
N GLU A 12 7.80 1.21 3.67
CA GLU A 12 8.46 0.09 4.30
C GLU A 12 9.43 0.62 5.36
N TYR A 13 9.26 0.17 6.62
CA TYR A 13 10.12 0.53 7.73
C TYR A 13 10.68 -0.73 8.39
N ASP A 14 11.95 -0.70 8.78
CA ASP A 14 12.53 -1.64 9.74
C ASP A 14 12.32 -1.07 11.16
N LYS A 15 11.60 -1.79 12.04
CA LYS A 15 11.41 -1.37 13.44
C LYS A 15 12.50 -1.93 14.34
N GLU A 16 13.47 -1.11 14.73
CA GLU A 16 14.56 -1.50 15.63
C GLU A 16 14.37 -0.97 17.06
N PHE A 17 13.47 -1.55 17.85
CA PHE A 17 13.28 -1.12 19.25
C PHE A 17 13.80 -2.11 20.31
N THR A 18 13.85 -3.41 20.00
CA THR A 18 14.36 -4.46 20.91
C THR A 18 15.09 -5.56 20.12
N PRO A 19 16.01 -6.34 20.72
CA PRO A 19 16.74 -7.41 20.02
C PRO A 19 15.84 -8.41 19.28
N HIS A 20 14.61 -8.61 19.74
CA HIS A 20 13.62 -9.50 19.12
C HIS A 20 12.85 -8.87 17.95
N GLN A 21 12.83 -7.54 17.84
CA GLN A 21 12.12 -6.80 16.79
C GLN A 21 13.00 -6.37 15.61
N ARG A 22 14.32 -6.60 15.68
CA ARG A 22 15.34 -6.20 14.68
C ARG A 22 15.11 -6.72 13.24
N HIS A 23 14.07 -7.51 13.02
CA HIS A 23 13.82 -8.23 11.78
C HIS A 23 12.38 -8.09 11.28
N HIS A 24 11.64 -7.09 11.74
CA HIS A 24 10.26 -6.90 11.30
C HIS A 24 10.18 -5.83 10.22
N LYS A 25 9.53 -6.18 9.11
CA LYS A 25 9.20 -5.25 8.02
C LYS A 25 7.75 -4.83 8.10
N GLU A 26 7.49 -3.54 7.93
CA GLU A 26 6.13 -3.01 7.93
C GLU A 26 5.68 -2.58 6.55
N PHE A 27 4.41 -2.83 6.21
CA PHE A 27 3.84 -2.45 4.92
C PHE A 27 2.56 -1.65 5.13
N LYS A 28 2.47 -0.46 4.52
CA LYS A 28 1.26 0.38 4.57
C LYS A 28 0.69 0.56 3.17
N PHE A 29 -0.62 0.39 3.04
CA PHE A 29 -1.34 0.51 1.75
C PHE A 29 -2.37 1.63 1.82
N ASN A 30 -2.43 2.45 0.76
CA ASN A 30 -3.43 3.51 0.67
C ASN A 30 -4.72 3.00 0.02
N LEU A 31 -5.72 2.71 0.84
CA LEU A 31 -7.02 2.18 0.41
C LEU A 31 -8.04 3.26 0.02
N SER A 32 -7.66 4.54 -0.08
CA SER A 32 -8.60 5.63 -0.39
C SER A 32 -9.25 5.54 -1.78
N GLN A 33 -8.75 4.65 -2.65
CA GLN A 33 -9.33 4.38 -3.96
C GLN A 33 -10.58 3.49 -3.89
N ILE A 34 -10.81 2.81 -2.77
CA ILE A 34 -12.03 2.01 -2.55
C ILE A 34 -13.16 2.98 -2.18
N PRO A 35 -14.26 3.04 -2.95
CA PRO A 35 -15.36 3.94 -2.66
C PRO A 35 -16.00 3.69 -1.29
N GLU A 36 -16.39 4.76 -0.61
CA GLU A 36 -17.09 4.67 0.67
C GLU A 36 -18.39 3.86 0.52
N GLY A 37 -18.63 2.95 1.47
CA GLY A 37 -19.80 2.07 1.46
C GLY A 37 -19.63 0.77 0.65
N GLU A 38 -18.55 0.61 -0.11
CA GLU A 38 -18.24 -0.66 -0.77
C GLU A 38 -17.40 -1.56 0.15
N ALA A 39 -17.73 -2.85 0.18
CA ALA A 39 -17.02 -3.84 0.98
C ALA A 39 -15.94 -4.55 0.16
N VAL A 40 -14.78 -4.77 0.78
CA VAL A 40 -13.73 -5.62 0.22
C VAL A 40 -14.19 -7.07 0.28
N THR A 41 -14.32 -7.70 -0.88
CA THR A 41 -14.75 -9.09 -1.02
C THR A 41 -13.61 -10.09 -0.88
N ALA A 42 -12.40 -9.69 -1.27
CA ALA A 42 -11.16 -10.43 -1.07
C ALA A 42 -10.00 -9.45 -1.12
N ALA A 43 -8.96 -9.66 -0.31
CA ALA A 43 -7.70 -8.95 -0.45
C ALA A 43 -6.52 -9.84 -0.08
N GLU A 44 -5.44 -9.72 -0.85
CA GLU A 44 -4.23 -10.49 -0.66
C GLU A 44 -3.02 -9.55 -0.62
N PHE A 45 -2.18 -9.75 0.39
CA PHE A 45 -0.83 -9.20 0.40
C PHE A 45 0.11 -10.19 -0.29
N ARG A 46 0.90 -9.69 -1.25
CA ARG A 46 1.84 -10.49 -2.03
C ARG A 46 3.26 -9.98 -1.84
N ILE A 47 4.16 -10.89 -1.50
CA ILE A 47 5.60 -10.62 -1.35
C ILE A 47 6.40 -11.69 -2.08
N TYR A 48 7.41 -11.27 -2.82
CA TYR A 48 8.27 -12.20 -3.53
C TYR A 48 9.32 -12.80 -2.60
N LYS A 49 9.55 -14.10 -2.74
CA LYS A 49 10.62 -14.83 -2.07
C LYS A 49 11.59 -15.36 -3.12
N ASP A 50 12.85 -14.97 -3.02
CA ASP A 50 13.96 -15.58 -3.74
C ASP A 50 14.45 -16.86 -3.03
N CYS A 51 15.04 -17.76 -3.81
CA CYS A 51 15.73 -18.93 -3.30
C CYS A 51 16.98 -18.52 -2.51
N VAL A 52 17.14 -19.05 -1.30
CA VAL A 52 18.32 -18.83 -0.45
C VAL A 52 19.19 -20.08 -0.47
N LEU A 53 20.37 -19.95 -1.07
CA LEU A 53 21.37 -21.01 -1.15
C LEU A 53 22.45 -20.79 -0.07
N GLY A 54 22.85 -21.85 0.63
CA GLY A 54 23.93 -21.81 1.63
C GLY A 54 23.44 -21.99 3.06
N SER A 55 23.54 -20.95 3.89
CA SER A 55 23.41 -21.01 5.36
C SER A 55 22.11 -21.61 5.88
N PHE A 56 21.02 -21.54 5.11
CA PHE A 56 19.69 -22.04 5.46
C PHE A 56 19.30 -23.30 4.67
N LYS A 57 20.27 -24.05 4.12
CA LYS A 57 19.98 -25.25 3.33
C LYS A 57 19.13 -26.24 4.13
N ASN A 58 18.02 -26.70 3.54
CA ASN A 58 17.02 -27.58 4.15
C ASN A 58 16.27 -26.98 5.36
N GLN A 59 16.34 -25.67 5.57
CA GLN A 59 15.55 -25.01 6.60
C GLN A 59 14.18 -24.63 6.04
N THR A 60 13.17 -24.73 6.91
CA THR A 60 11.83 -24.21 6.64
C THR A 60 11.66 -22.91 7.41
N PHE A 61 11.22 -21.87 6.71
CA PHE A 61 10.81 -20.60 7.28
C PHE A 61 9.30 -20.62 7.51
N LEU A 62 8.88 -20.11 8.67
CA LEU A 62 7.51 -19.71 8.96
C LEU A 62 7.45 -18.21 8.80
N ILE A 63 6.71 -17.76 7.79
CA ILE A 63 6.53 -16.35 7.48
C ILE A 63 5.12 -15.97 7.93
N SER A 64 5.04 -15.04 8.88
CA SER A 64 3.78 -14.62 9.48
C SER A 64 3.49 -13.16 9.14
N ILE A 65 2.24 -12.89 8.81
CA ILE A 65 1.72 -11.53 8.59
C ILE A 65 0.78 -11.17 9.73
N TYR A 66 1.03 -10.01 10.32
CA TYR A 66 0.24 -9.45 11.40
C TYR A 66 -0.37 -8.11 10.98
N GLN A 67 -1.58 -7.84 11.45
CA GLN A 67 -2.10 -6.48 11.52
C GLN A 67 -1.48 -5.78 12.73
N VAL A 68 -0.97 -4.56 12.52
CA VAL A 68 -0.61 -3.68 13.62
C VAL A 68 -1.88 -3.04 14.16
N LEU A 69 -2.21 -3.27 15.43
CA LEU A 69 -3.39 -2.71 16.09
C LEU A 69 -3.07 -1.36 16.73
N GLN A 70 -1.93 -1.29 17.41
CA GLN A 70 -1.49 -0.08 18.10
C GLN A 70 0.04 -0.02 18.14
N GLU A 71 0.57 1.14 17.80
CA GLU A 71 1.98 1.46 17.95
C GLU A 71 2.24 2.08 19.32
N HIS A 72 3.35 1.70 19.95
CA HIS A 72 3.78 2.22 21.23
C HIS A 72 5.20 2.77 21.09
N GLN A 73 5.51 3.90 21.71
CA GLN A 73 6.84 4.53 21.60
C GLN A 73 7.94 3.73 22.32
N ASN A 74 7.59 2.98 23.37
CA ASN A 74 8.56 2.35 24.27
C ASN A 74 8.36 0.83 24.44
N ARG A 75 7.51 0.19 23.64
CA ARG A 75 7.28 -1.27 23.71
C ARG A 75 6.90 -1.85 22.36
N ALA A 76 6.82 -3.17 22.30
CA ALA A 76 6.32 -3.87 21.12
C ALA A 76 4.92 -3.39 20.74
N SER A 77 4.66 -3.31 19.43
CA SER A 77 3.33 -2.98 18.92
C SER A 77 2.36 -4.11 19.27
N ASP A 78 1.09 -3.76 19.47
CA ASP A 78 0.05 -4.76 19.66
C ASP A 78 -0.30 -5.34 18.28
N LEU A 79 -0.18 -6.66 18.13
CA LEU A 79 -0.29 -7.36 16.86
C LEU A 79 -1.45 -8.34 16.86
N PHE A 80 -2.08 -8.49 15.71
CA PHE A 80 -3.06 -9.54 15.45
C PHE A 80 -2.60 -10.39 14.27
N LEU A 81 -2.41 -11.70 14.49
CA LEU A 81 -1.97 -12.62 13.44
C LEU A 81 -3.06 -12.76 12.37
N LEU A 82 -2.70 -12.55 11.11
CA LEU A 82 -3.60 -12.72 9.96
C LEU A 82 -3.40 -14.08 9.32
N ASP A 83 -2.16 -14.39 8.93
CA ASP A 83 -1.84 -15.62 8.20
C ASP A 83 -0.38 -16.03 8.45
N THR A 84 -0.07 -17.31 8.24
CA THR A 84 1.29 -17.86 8.33
C THR A 84 1.52 -18.91 7.27
N ARG A 85 2.65 -18.81 6.57
CA ARG A 85 3.07 -19.75 5.53
C ARG A 85 4.39 -20.42 5.89
N ALA A 86 4.43 -21.73 5.74
CA ALA A 86 5.66 -22.51 5.81
C ALA A 86 6.23 -22.64 4.39
N VAL A 87 7.49 -22.24 4.22
CA VAL A 87 8.17 -22.24 2.92
C VAL A 87 9.61 -22.68 3.10
N TRP A 88 10.12 -23.51 2.20
CA TRP A 88 11.52 -23.94 2.26
C TRP A 88 12.45 -22.79 1.86
N ALA A 89 13.66 -22.78 2.42
CA ALA A 89 14.66 -21.79 2.06
C ALA A 89 14.97 -21.77 0.55
N SER A 90 14.89 -22.94 -0.11
CA SER A 90 15.15 -23.12 -1.53
C SER A 90 13.97 -22.82 -2.46
N GLU A 91 12.77 -22.61 -1.91
CA GLU A 91 11.60 -22.24 -2.72
C GLU A 91 11.70 -20.77 -3.16
N GLU A 92 11.25 -20.52 -4.39
CA GLU A 92 11.18 -19.20 -5.01
C GLU A 92 9.77 -18.95 -5.56
N GLY A 93 9.26 -17.73 -5.42
CA GLY A 93 7.98 -17.32 -5.98
C GLY A 93 7.23 -16.29 -5.15
N TRP A 94 6.02 -15.99 -5.58
CA TRP A 94 5.10 -15.11 -4.86
C TRP A 94 4.46 -15.87 -3.69
N LEU A 95 4.56 -15.28 -2.50
CA LEU A 95 3.80 -15.70 -1.34
C LEU A 95 2.56 -14.81 -1.23
N GLU A 96 1.41 -15.43 -0.99
CA GLU A 96 0.10 -14.77 -0.94
C GLU A 96 -0.51 -14.97 0.45
N PHE A 97 -0.86 -13.87 1.11
CA PHE A 97 -1.43 -13.84 2.46
C PHE A 97 -2.79 -13.16 2.43
N ASP A 98 -3.80 -13.79 3.04
CA ASP A 98 -5.14 -13.19 3.15
C ASP A 98 -5.12 -12.00 4.12
N VAL A 99 -5.55 -10.84 3.63
CA VAL A 99 -5.70 -9.61 4.41
C VAL A 99 -7.10 -9.01 4.25
N THR A 100 -8.08 -9.81 3.86
CA THR A 100 -9.46 -9.39 3.54
C THR A 100 -10.16 -8.74 4.73
N ALA A 101 -10.09 -9.38 5.90
CA ALA A 101 -10.74 -8.89 7.11
C ALA A 101 -10.15 -7.53 7.56
N THR A 102 -8.83 -7.46 7.62
CA THR A 102 -8.10 -6.22 7.98
C THR A 102 -8.30 -5.11 6.95
N SER A 103 -8.36 -5.43 5.66
CA SER A 103 -8.62 -4.46 4.60
C SER A 103 -10.00 -3.82 4.75
N ASN A 104 -11.04 -4.60 5.07
CA ASN A 104 -12.38 -4.05 5.37
C ASN A 104 -12.33 -3.10 6.58
N MET A 105 -11.63 -3.47 7.65
CA MET A 105 -11.48 -2.62 8.82
C MET A 105 -10.83 -1.27 8.50
N TRP A 106 -9.79 -1.27 7.64
CA TRP A 106 -9.12 -0.04 7.22
C TRP A 106 -9.95 0.81 6.26
N VAL A 107 -10.78 0.20 5.40
CA VAL A 107 -11.73 0.95 4.57
C VAL A 107 -12.77 1.66 5.44
N MET A 108 -13.33 0.95 6.44
CA MET A 108 -14.34 1.51 7.36
C MET A 108 -13.75 2.55 8.31
N ASN A 109 -12.50 2.34 8.75
CA ASN A 109 -11.82 3.20 9.72
C ASN A 109 -10.39 3.52 9.27
N PRO A 110 -10.19 4.43 8.29
CA PRO A 110 -8.86 4.70 7.73
C PRO A 110 -7.83 5.20 8.75
N GLN A 111 -8.29 5.85 9.82
CA GLN A 111 -7.44 6.33 10.92
C GLN A 111 -6.77 5.19 11.71
N HIS A 112 -7.31 3.97 11.63
CA HIS A 112 -6.77 2.77 12.28
C HIS A 112 -5.89 1.93 11.34
N ASN A 113 -5.57 2.44 10.15
CA ASN A 113 -4.62 1.78 9.25
C ASN A 113 -3.18 1.99 9.72
N MET A 114 -2.74 1.13 10.65
CA MET A 114 -1.37 1.09 11.14
C MET A 114 -0.46 0.16 10.32
N GLY A 115 -0.99 -0.51 9.28
CA GLY A 115 -0.24 -1.37 8.37
C GLY A 115 -0.12 -2.83 8.80
N LEU A 116 0.63 -3.57 8.00
CA LEU A 116 1.01 -4.96 8.25
C LEU A 116 2.42 -5.02 8.83
N GLN A 117 2.69 -6.03 9.64
CA GLN A 117 4.02 -6.42 10.06
C GLN A 117 4.31 -7.84 9.60
N LEU A 118 5.49 -8.04 9.02
CA LEU A 118 6.00 -9.34 8.60
C LEU A 118 7.08 -9.81 9.58
N SER A 119 7.00 -11.07 10.00
CA SER A 119 8.08 -11.76 10.70
C SER A 119 8.47 -13.04 9.99
N VAL A 120 9.73 -13.45 10.17
CA VAL A 120 10.23 -14.74 9.71
C VAL A 120 10.89 -15.45 10.87
N VAL A 121 10.48 -16.69 11.11
CA VAL A 121 11.14 -17.57 12.06
C VAL A 121 11.51 -18.89 11.39
N THR A 122 12.58 -19.52 11.85
CA THR A 122 12.85 -20.90 11.47
C THR A 122 11.89 -21.84 12.20
N ARG A 123 11.77 -23.09 11.72
CA ARG A 123 10.99 -24.12 12.42
C ARG A 123 11.42 -24.35 13.88
N ASP A 124 12.68 -24.04 14.20
CA ASP A 124 13.26 -24.17 15.54
C ASP A 124 12.99 -22.92 16.42
N GLY A 125 12.28 -21.92 15.89
CA GLY A 125 11.86 -20.71 16.61
C GLY A 125 12.85 -19.56 16.58
N PHE A 126 13.90 -19.63 15.77
CA PHE A 126 14.86 -18.52 15.63
C PHE A 126 14.31 -17.44 14.72
N SER A 127 14.32 -16.19 15.16
CA SER A 127 13.98 -15.03 14.32
C SER A 127 15.05 -14.82 13.25
N VAL A 128 14.62 -14.59 12.01
CA VAL A 128 15.48 -14.42 10.83
C VAL A 128 15.16 -13.08 10.19
N ASN A 129 16.18 -12.37 9.73
CA ASN A 129 15.97 -11.17 8.92
C ASN A 129 15.20 -11.54 7.63
N PRO A 130 14.07 -10.90 7.30
CA PRO A 130 13.31 -11.17 6.08
C PRO A 130 14.18 -11.17 4.82
N ARG A 131 15.14 -10.25 4.74
CA ARG A 131 16.07 -10.17 3.60
C ARG A 131 17.01 -11.37 3.52
N GLU A 132 17.51 -11.86 4.65
CA GLU A 132 18.34 -13.08 4.71
C GLU A 132 17.52 -14.33 4.40
N ALA A 133 16.23 -14.32 4.75
CA ALA A 133 15.27 -15.32 4.33
C ALA A 133 14.83 -15.15 2.86
N GLY A 134 15.44 -14.26 2.08
CA GLY A 134 15.18 -14.10 0.65
C GLY A 134 13.90 -13.34 0.32
N LEU A 135 13.27 -12.64 1.28
CA LEU A 135 12.10 -11.82 1.00
C LEU A 135 12.49 -10.48 0.38
N VAL A 136 11.86 -10.18 -0.74
CA VAL A 136 12.10 -8.95 -1.52
C VAL A 136 11.25 -7.83 -0.95
N GLY A 137 11.92 -6.77 -0.47
CA GLY A 137 11.27 -5.53 -0.07
C GLY A 137 11.14 -4.53 -1.21
N ARG A 138 10.67 -3.32 -0.89
CA ARG A 138 10.49 -2.19 -1.80
C ARG A 138 11.77 -1.76 -2.51
N ASP A 139 12.93 -1.93 -1.89
CA ASP A 139 14.22 -1.60 -2.51
C ASP A 139 14.73 -2.68 -3.48
N GLY A 140 13.97 -3.77 -3.65
CA GLY A 140 14.27 -4.84 -4.60
C GLY A 140 13.87 -4.53 -6.05
N PRO A 141 14.07 -5.51 -6.97
CA PRO A 141 13.66 -5.40 -8.36
C PRO A 141 12.20 -5.00 -8.50
N TYR A 142 11.90 -4.04 -9.37
CA TYR A 142 10.58 -3.41 -9.50
C TYR A 142 9.44 -4.43 -9.71
N ASP A 143 9.69 -5.45 -10.51
CA ASP A 143 8.76 -6.54 -10.83
C ASP A 143 8.58 -7.57 -9.71
N LYS A 144 9.37 -7.48 -8.64
CA LYS A 144 9.32 -8.35 -7.45
C LYS A 144 8.94 -7.58 -6.16
N GLN A 145 8.62 -6.30 -6.27
CA GLN A 145 8.26 -5.49 -5.10
C GLN A 145 6.93 -5.94 -4.48
N PRO A 146 6.79 -5.86 -3.14
CA PRO A 146 5.56 -6.28 -2.46
C PRO A 146 4.39 -5.34 -2.76
N PHE A 147 3.21 -5.92 -2.93
CA PHE A 147 1.98 -5.19 -3.20
C PHE A 147 0.78 -5.89 -2.57
N MET A 148 -0.32 -5.16 -2.47
CA MET A 148 -1.61 -5.73 -2.08
C MET A 148 -2.57 -5.65 -3.27
N VAL A 149 -3.36 -6.70 -3.47
CA VAL A 149 -4.49 -6.71 -4.40
C VAL A 149 -5.78 -6.77 -3.60
N ALA A 150 -6.76 -5.94 -3.92
CA ALA A 150 -8.09 -6.01 -3.31
C ALA A 150 -9.19 -6.05 -4.37
N PHE A 151 -10.17 -6.89 -4.14
CA PHE A 151 -11.36 -7.08 -4.94
C PHE A 151 -12.57 -6.53 -4.20
N PHE A 152 -13.35 -5.67 -4.85
CA PHE A 152 -14.58 -5.16 -4.29
C PHE A 152 -15.66 -5.07 -5.37
N LYS A 153 -16.91 -5.16 -4.92
CA LYS A 153 -18.05 -4.84 -5.77
C LYS A 153 -18.21 -3.32 -5.74
N VAL A 154 -18.62 -2.75 -6.86
CA VAL A 154 -19.05 -1.36 -6.92
C VAL A 154 -20.51 -1.37 -7.32
N SER A 155 -21.35 -0.78 -6.49
CA SER A 155 -22.75 -0.52 -6.80
C SER A 155 -22.83 0.49 -7.95
N GLU A 156 -23.67 0.22 -8.97
CA GLU A 156 -23.74 1.05 -10.19
C GLU A 156 -24.00 2.55 -9.94
N VAL A 157 -24.57 2.89 -8.78
CA VAL A 157 -24.85 4.27 -8.34
C VAL A 157 -23.57 5.09 -8.15
N HIS A 158 -22.44 4.48 -7.79
CA HIS A 158 -21.17 5.17 -7.54
C HIS A 158 -20.31 5.36 -8.81
N LEU A 159 -20.75 4.89 -9.98
CA LEU A 159 -20.01 5.01 -11.26
C LEU A 159 -20.03 6.42 -11.88
N ARG A 160 -20.11 7.49 -11.08
CA ARG A 160 -19.77 8.83 -11.57
C ARG A 160 -18.25 8.99 -11.58
N THR A 161 -17.59 8.20 -12.41
CA THR A 161 -16.25 8.51 -12.88
C THR A 161 -16.32 9.90 -13.51
N THR A 162 -15.77 10.90 -12.83
CA THR A 162 -15.36 12.16 -13.44
C THR A 162 -14.31 11.79 -14.48
N ARG A 163 -14.78 11.50 -15.70
CA ARG A 163 -13.89 11.46 -16.85
C ARG A 163 -13.30 12.86 -16.93
N SER A 164 -12.00 12.99 -16.67
CA SER A 164 -11.19 14.11 -17.11
C SER A 164 -11.12 14.08 -18.64
N ALA A 165 -12.28 14.21 -19.30
CA ALA A 165 -12.34 14.56 -20.70
C ALA A 165 -11.88 16.00 -20.75
N THR A 166 -10.61 16.18 -21.09
CA THR A 166 -10.05 17.46 -21.51
C THR A 166 -10.83 17.86 -22.77
N SER A 167 -11.99 18.50 -22.57
CA SER A 167 -12.70 19.23 -23.61
C SER A 167 -11.79 20.41 -23.98
N ARG A 168 -10.82 20.16 -24.87
CA ARG A 168 -10.17 21.20 -25.67
C ARG A 168 -11.25 21.81 -26.54
N ARG A 169 -12.01 22.73 -25.95
CA ARG A 169 -13.05 23.50 -26.59
C ARG A 169 -12.37 24.42 -27.58
N ARG A 170 -12.49 24.03 -28.85
CA ARG A 170 -12.53 24.86 -30.06
C ARG A 170 -11.95 26.27 -29.91
N GLN A 171 -10.80 26.44 -30.54
CA GLN A 171 -10.43 27.67 -31.25
C GLN A 171 -11.66 28.22 -31.98
N GLN A 172 -12.13 29.40 -31.57
CA GLN A 172 -12.94 30.24 -32.44
C GLN A 172 -12.49 31.69 -32.25
N SER A 173 -11.60 32.07 -33.17
CA SER A 173 -11.31 33.46 -33.51
C SER A 173 -12.60 34.25 -33.66
N ARG A 174 -12.71 35.36 -32.92
CA ARG A 174 -13.51 36.51 -33.34
C ARG A 174 -12.91 37.78 -32.75
N ASN A 175 -12.06 38.41 -33.56
CA ASN A 175 -11.81 39.83 -33.49
C ASN A 175 -13.15 40.58 -33.49
N ARG A 176 -13.45 41.33 -32.43
CA ARG A 176 -14.29 42.52 -32.55
C ARG A 176 -13.91 43.53 -31.47
N SER A 177 -13.28 44.59 -31.95
CA SER A 177 -13.03 45.87 -31.31
C SER A 177 -14.30 46.50 -30.73
N THR A 178 -14.20 47.03 -29.52
CA THR A 178 -14.94 48.23 -29.09
C THR A 178 -14.13 48.96 -28.01
N GLN A 179 -13.74 50.19 -28.35
CA GLN A 179 -13.26 51.22 -27.44
C GLN A 179 -14.29 51.49 -26.35
N THR A 180 -13.80 51.74 -25.12
CA THR A 180 -14.40 52.75 -24.24
C THR A 180 -13.28 53.39 -23.41
N GLN A 181 -13.32 54.71 -23.41
CA GLN A 181 -12.39 55.63 -22.78
C GLN A 181 -12.60 55.69 -21.26
N ASP A 182 -11.49 55.87 -20.55
CA ASP A 182 -11.32 56.78 -19.41
C ASP A 182 -9.79 56.98 -19.33
N VAL A 183 -9.21 58.16 -19.14
CA VAL A 183 -9.17 58.88 -17.87
C VAL A 183 -8.87 60.37 -18.11
N SER A 184 -9.55 61.20 -17.34
CA SER A 184 -9.41 62.63 -17.14
C SER A 184 -8.26 63.00 -16.16
N ARG A 185 -7.55 64.10 -16.44
CA ARG A 185 -6.77 65.01 -15.55
C ARG A 185 -5.79 65.80 -16.45
N VAL A 186 -5.61 67.12 -16.39
CA VAL A 186 -5.39 68.04 -15.26
C VAL A 186 -5.79 69.47 -15.65
N SER A 187 -6.12 70.22 -14.59
CA SER A 187 -6.44 71.62 -14.38
C SER A 187 -5.62 72.71 -15.09
N SER A 188 -6.28 73.87 -15.11
CA SER A 188 -5.96 75.17 -15.69
C SER A 188 -4.67 75.85 -15.21
N VAL A 189 -4.16 76.68 -16.12
CA VAL A 189 -3.07 77.64 -16.06
C VAL A 189 -3.30 78.74 -15.02
N THR A 190 -2.28 79.07 -14.23
CA THR A 190 -1.71 80.43 -14.10
C THR A 190 -0.25 80.30 -13.69
#